data_AF-A0A1I2UM45-F1
#
_entry.id   AF-A0A1I2UM45-F1
#
_cell.length_a   1.000
_cell.length_b   1.000
_cell.length_c   1.000
_cell.angle_alpha   90.00
_cell.angle_beta   90.00
_cell.angle_gamma   90.00
#
_symmetry.space_group_name_H-M   'P 1'
#
loop_
_entity.id
_entity.type
_entity.pdbx_description
1 polymer ?
#
loop_
_entity_poly.entity_id
_entity_poly.type
_entity_poly.pdbx_seq_one_letter_code
_entity_poly.pdbx_strand_id
1 'polypeptide(L)'
;MDSEDNLIPTLSFRYKHVYEKGKPVHNKTDSFTLKHPPMDLGRRAKIFSPFDALKGFSEELIRTETEIEDIYTNHEFEPIVEFP
;
A
#
# COMPACT_ATOMS: atom_id res chain seq x y z
N MET A 1 8.53 -11.22 13.33
CA MET A 1 9.61 -10.45 12.70
C MET A 1 9.53 -10.78 11.24
N ASP A 2 8.94 -9.86 10.50
CA ASP A 2 8.59 -10.05 9.10
C ASP A 2 9.90 -10.12 8.32
N SER A 3 10.31 -11.34 7.99
CA SER A 3 11.35 -11.59 7.01
C SER A 3 10.79 -11.11 5.68
N GLU A 4 11.15 -9.89 5.29
CA GLU A 4 11.07 -9.43 3.91
C GLU A 4 11.74 -10.50 3.04
N ASP A 5 10.92 -11.35 2.42
CA ASP A 5 11.32 -12.30 1.40
C ASP A 5 11.91 -11.48 0.25
N ASN A 6 13.20 -11.21 0.36
CA ASN A 6 14.02 -10.63 -0.67
C ASN A 6 14.02 -11.63 -1.81
N LEU A 7 13.09 -11.45 -2.76
CA LEU A 7 13.01 -12.18 -4.00
C LEU A 7 14.35 -12.03 -4.72
N ILE A 8 15.27 -12.97 -4.48
CA ILE A 8 16.54 -13.04 -5.18
C ILE A 8 16.18 -13.19 -6.65
N PRO A 9 16.62 -12.27 -7.52
CA PRO A 9 16.40 -12.43 -8.93
C PRO A 9 17.04 -13.74 -9.36
N THR A 10 16.24 -14.67 -9.87
CA THR A 10 16.65 -16.00 -10.31
C THR A 10 17.84 -15.93 -11.26
N LEU A 11 18.50 -17.08 -11.50
CA LEU A 11 19.77 -17.21 -12.24
C LEU A 11 19.86 -16.45 -13.59
N SER A 12 18.74 -16.02 -14.17
CA SER A 12 18.63 -15.27 -15.43
C SER A 12 18.13 -13.82 -15.27
N PHE A 13 18.39 -13.16 -14.15
CA PHE A 13 18.14 -11.71 -14.06
C PHE A 13 19.17 -10.92 -14.86
N ARG A 14 18.75 -10.38 -16.01
CA ARG A 14 19.59 -9.64 -16.96
C ARG A 14 20.44 -8.52 -16.33
N TYR A 15 19.97 -7.94 -15.22
CA TYR A 15 20.64 -6.83 -14.55
C TYR A 15 21.26 -7.22 -13.20
N LYS A 16 21.56 -8.52 -12.99
CA LYS A 16 22.19 -9.00 -11.75
C LYS A 16 23.46 -8.21 -11.41
N HIS A 17 24.31 -7.97 -12.41
CA HIS A 17 25.52 -7.16 -12.27
C HIS A 17 25.27 -5.68 -11.93
N VAL A 18 24.08 -5.13 -12.17
CA VAL A 18 23.69 -3.77 -11.76
C VAL A 18 23.18 -3.80 -10.33
N TYR A 19 22.34 -4.78 -10.01
CA TYR A 19 21.82 -4.96 -8.66
C TYR A 19 22.94 -5.15 -7.63
N GLU A 20 23.94 -5.96 -7.98
CA GLU A 20 25.13 -6.20 -7.15
C GLU A 20 25.96 -4.93 -6.88
N LYS A 21 25.87 -3.91 -7.74
CA LYS A 21 26.54 -2.61 -7.51
C LYS A 21 25.86 -1.77 -6.42
N GLY A 22 24.64 -2.12 -6.02
CA GLY A 22 23.90 -1.43 -4.97
C GLY A 22 23.35 -0.06 -5.38
N LYS A 23 22.82 0.68 -4.38
CA LYS A 23 22.27 2.02 -4.58
C LYS A 23 23.42 3.03 -4.82
N PRO A 24 23.31 3.93 -5.81
CA PRO A 24 24.26 5.01 -6.00
C PRO A 24 24.41 5.86 -4.73
N VAL A 25 25.65 6.07 -4.29
CA VAL A 25 25.97 6.93 -3.15
C VAL A 25 26.46 8.27 -3.68
N HIS A 26 25.73 9.34 -3.37
CA HIS A 26 26.08 10.70 -3.79
C HIS A 26 26.62 11.52 -2.62
N ASN A 27 27.67 12.29 -2.88
CA ASN A 27 28.18 13.28 -1.93
C ASN A 27 27.30 14.53 -1.94
N LYS A 28 27.29 15.28 -0.83
CA LYS A 28 26.49 16.51 -0.69
C LYS A 28 26.83 17.60 -1.71
N THR A 29 28.05 17.56 -2.24
CA THR A 29 28.59 18.53 -3.21
C THR A 29 28.68 17.98 -4.63
N ASP A 30 28.21 16.75 -4.87
CA ASP A 30 28.19 16.18 -6.21
C ASP A 30 27.13 16.89 -7.09
N SER A 31 27.39 16.92 -8.40
CA SER A 31 26.53 17.54 -9.43
C SER A 31 25.09 17.02 -9.37
N PHE A 32 24.90 15.73 -9.09
CA PHE A 32 23.57 15.14 -8.93
C PHE A 32 22.80 15.77 -7.77
N THR A 33 23.40 15.81 -6.58
CA THR A 33 22.79 16.36 -5.36
C THR A 33 22.48 17.85 -5.49
N LEU A 34 23.36 18.61 -6.18
CA LEU A 34 23.15 20.04 -6.42
C LEU A 34 21.94 20.31 -7.32
N LYS A 35 21.71 19.46 -8.33
CA LYS A 35 20.54 19.56 -9.22
C LYS A 35 19.26 19.01 -8.59
N HIS A 36 19.39 18.03 -7.70
CA HIS A 36 18.29 17.33 -7.05
C HIS A 36 18.44 17.38 -5.53
N PRO A 37 18.27 18.57 -4.91
CA PRO A 37 18.41 18.70 -3.47
C PRO A 37 17.34 17.87 -2.73
N PRO A 38 17.68 17.32 -1.55
CA PRO A 38 16.73 16.56 -0.75
C PRO A 38 15.55 17.44 -0.30
N MET A 39 14.35 16.88 -0.36
CA MET A 39 13.15 17.57 0.11
C MET A 39 13.04 17.51 1.64
N ASP A 40 12.80 18.66 2.25
CA ASP A 40 12.56 18.78 3.69
C ASP A 40 11.36 17.91 4.17
N LEU A 41 11.43 17.39 5.40
CA LEU A 41 10.43 16.50 5.97
C LEU A 41 9.03 17.13 6.05
N GLY A 42 8.94 18.42 6.39
CA GLY A 42 7.65 19.11 6.47
C GLY A 42 7.00 19.27 5.09
N ARG A 43 7.81 19.52 4.05
CA ARG A 43 7.33 19.56 2.67
C ARG A 43 6.89 18.18 2.18
N ARG A 44 7.61 17.12 2.57
CA ARG A 44 7.21 15.74 2.28
C ARG A 44 5.91 15.37 2.97
N ALA A 45 5.70 15.76 4.23
CA ALA A 45 4.46 15.49 4.94
C ALA A 45 3.22 16.08 4.23
N LYS A 46 3.36 17.27 3.62
CA LYS A 46 2.28 17.88 2.84
C LYS A 46 1.84 17.05 1.63
N ILE A 47 2.72 16.23 1.05
CA ILE A 47 2.37 15.31 -0.04
C ILE A 47 1.37 14.26 0.46
N PHE A 48 1.51 13.83 1.72
CA PHE A 48 0.68 12.80 2.32
C PHE A 48 -0.54 13.34 3.08
N SER A 49 -0.57 14.64 3.36
CA SER A 49 -1.68 15.29 4.05
C SER A 49 -3.07 15.00 3.47
N PRO A 50 -3.28 14.91 2.14
CA PRO A 50 -4.59 14.57 1.58
C PRO A 50 -5.05 13.14 1.90
N PHE A 51 -4.12 12.22 2.13
CA PHE A 51 -4.41 10.81 2.41
C PHE A 51 -4.63 10.54 3.90
N ASP A 52 -4.33 11.50 4.78
CA ASP A 52 -4.56 11.36 6.22
C ASP A 52 -6.05 11.19 6.54
N ALA A 53 -6.92 11.78 5.72
CA ALA A 53 -8.38 11.59 5.79
C ALA A 53 -8.85 10.17 5.40
N LEU A 54 -8.00 9.38 4.73
CA LEU A 54 -8.29 7.99 4.36
C LEU A 54 -7.85 6.99 5.43
N LYS A 55 -7.26 7.46 6.54
CA LYS A 55 -6.90 6.59 7.65
C LYS A 55 -8.15 5.99 8.28
N GLY A 56 -8.20 4.66 8.42
CA GLY A 56 -9.40 3.97 8.93
C GLY A 56 -10.42 3.59 7.85
N PHE A 57 -10.25 4.05 6.60
CA PHE A 57 -11.21 3.79 5.53
C PHE A 57 -11.28 2.30 5.17
N SER A 58 -10.13 1.60 5.17
CA SER A 58 -10.06 0.15 4.95
C SER A 58 -10.81 -0.64 6.01
N GLU A 59 -10.64 -0.26 7.28
CA GLU A 59 -11.29 -0.93 8.40
C GLU A 59 -12.81 -0.70 8.38
N GLU A 60 -13.23 0.51 8.00
CA GLU A 60 -14.65 0.85 7.83
C GLU A 60 -15.29 0.04 6.70
N LEU A 61 -14.61 -0.09 5.54
CA LEU A 61 -15.07 -0.93 4.43
C LEU A 61 -15.32 -2.37 4.87
N ILE A 62 -14.33 -2.98 5.52
CA ILE A 62 -14.44 -4.35 6.03
C ILE A 62 -15.62 -4.48 7.00
N ARG A 63 -15.78 -3.52 7.92
CA ARG A 63 -16.93 -3.53 8.86
C ARG A 63 -18.26 -3.52 8.13
N THR A 64 -18.41 -2.63 7.14
CA THR A 64 -19.66 -2.53 6.36
C THR A 64 -19.93 -3.79 5.54
N GLU A 65 -18.91 -4.41 4.95
CA GLU A 65 -19.05 -5.67 4.21
C GLU A 65 -19.53 -6.79 5.14
N THR A 66 -18.94 -6.91 6.33
CA THR A 66 -19.37 -7.91 7.33
C THR A 66 -20.80 -7.69 7.82
N GLU A 67 -21.20 -6.45 8.12
CA GLU A 67 -22.58 -6.15 8.52
C GLU A 67 -23.59 -6.54 7.44
N ILE A 68 -23.26 -6.28 6.16
CA ILE A 68 -24.12 -6.62 5.03
C ILE A 68 -24.26 -8.14 4.90
N GLU A 69 -23.14 -8.88 4.96
CA GLU A 69 -23.17 -10.35 4.92
C GLU A 69 -23.99 -10.95 6.07
N ASP A 70 -23.87 -10.40 7.28
CA ASP A 70 -24.63 -10.82 8.44
C ASP A 70 -26.14 -10.57 8.26
N ILE A 71 -26.54 -9.46 7.63
CA ILE A 71 -27.95 -9.17 7.35
C ILE A 71 -28.54 -10.22 6.40
N TYR A 72 -27.82 -10.59 5.34
CA TYR A 72 -28.31 -11.54 4.34
C TYR A 72 -28.29 -13.00 4.83
N THR A 73 -27.38 -13.34 5.73
CA THR A 73 -27.28 -14.71 6.28
C THR A 73 -28.23 -14.96 7.45
N ASN A 74 -28.59 -13.93 8.22
CA ASN A 74 -29.48 -14.04 9.38
C ASN A 74 -30.96 -13.71 9.11
N HIS A 75 -31.32 -13.20 7.93
CA HIS A 75 -32.73 -13.15 7.53
C HIS A 75 -33.20 -14.56 7.12
N GLU A 76 -33.98 -15.20 8.00
CA GLU A 76 -34.75 -16.39 7.63
C GLU A 76 -35.61 -16.05 6.41
N PHE A 77 -35.52 -16.91 5.39
CA PHE A 77 -36.26 -16.77 4.15
C PHE A 77 -37.76 -16.98 4.47
N GLU A 78 -38.49 -15.91 4.75
CA GLU A 78 -39.93 -15.96 4.91
C GLU A 78 -40.54 -16.44 3.58
N PRO A 79 -41.15 -17.64 3.55
CA PRO A 79 -41.72 -18.16 2.32
C PRO A 79 -42.85 -17.23 1.87
N ILE A 80 -42.82 -16.85 0.59
CA ILE A 80 -43.85 -16.02 -0.02
C ILE A 80 -45.17 -16.79 0.07
N VAL A 81 -46.06 -16.37 0.96
CA VAL A 81 -47.39 -16.97 1.10
C VAL A 81 -48.24 -16.45 -0.06
N GLU A 82 -48.52 -17.29 -1.06
CA GLU A 82 -49.50 -16.95 -2.08
C GLU A 82 -50.87 -16.82 -1.42
N PHE A 83 -51.43 -15.61 -1.42
CA PHE A 83 -52.82 -15.37 -1.01
C PHE A 83 -53.78 -15.93 -2.06
N PRO A 84 -54.93 -16.49 -1.65
CA PRO A 84 -55.87 -17.19 -2.52
C PRO A 84 -56.53 -16.29 -3.57
#